data_AF-A0A976L1J3-F1
#
_entry.id   AF-A0A976L1J3-F1
#
_cell.length_a   1.000
_cell.length_b   1.000
_cell.length_c   1.000
_cell.angle_alpha   90.00
_cell.angle_beta   90.00
_cell.angle_gamma   90.00
#
_symmetry.space_group_name_H-M   'P 1'
#
loop_
_entity.id
_entity.type
_entity.pdbx_description
1 polymer ?
#
loop_
_entity_poly.entity_id
_entity_poly.type
_entity_poly.pdbx_seq_one_letter_code
_entity_poly.pdbx_strand_id
1 'polypeptide(L)' 'METATTEQVTIAYFILVHRFPEQFKRLFKALYNPENHYLIHLDKKTGIGIYEDIKDFLTDFPNTYIL' A
#
# COMPACT_ATOMS: atom_id res chain seq x y z
N MET A 1 -15.38 -3.58 35.87
CA MET A 1 -14.20 -3.11 35.12
C MET A 1 -14.71 -2.64 33.78
N GLU A 2 -14.72 -1.34 33.56
CA GLU A 2 -15.14 -0.72 32.31
C GLU A 2 -13.94 -0.81 31.35
N THR A 3 -14.03 -1.69 30.37
CA THR A 3 -13.01 -1.80 29.32
C THR A 3 -13.16 -0.59 28.42
N ALA A 4 -12.28 0.40 28.56
CA ALA A 4 -12.17 1.47 27.59
C ALA A 4 -11.83 0.86 26.23
N THR A 5 -12.82 0.78 25.35
CA THR A 5 -12.60 0.47 23.93
C THR A 5 -11.89 1.66 23.32
N THR A 6 -10.57 1.60 23.22
CA THR A 6 -9.83 2.47 22.31
C THR A 6 -10.34 2.20 20.90
N GLU A 7 -11.13 3.13 20.36
CA GLU A 7 -11.54 3.08 18.96
C GLU A 7 -10.28 3.06 18.09
N GLN A 8 -10.09 1.97 17.36
CA GLN A 8 -8.99 1.85 16.41
C GLN A 8 -9.32 2.69 15.19
N VAL A 9 -8.46 3.67 14.92
CA VAL A 9 -8.62 4.57 13.78
C VAL A 9 -8.10 3.89 12.51
N THR A 10 -8.98 3.70 11.54
CA THR A 10 -8.62 3.27 10.18
C THR A 10 -8.08 4.44 9.37
N ILE A 11 -6.90 4.27 8.79
CA ILE A 11 -6.24 5.25 7.92
C ILE A 11 -6.33 4.79 6.46
N ALA A 12 -6.63 5.72 5.56
CA ALA A 12 -6.52 5.51 4.13
C ALA A 12 -5.27 6.25 3.58
N TYR A 13 -4.34 5.51 3.02
CA TYR A 13 -3.12 6.03 2.40
C TYR A 13 -3.30 6.16 0.88
N PHE A 14 -2.83 7.28 0.33
CA PHE A 14 -2.67 7.45 -1.11
C PHE A 14 -1.18 7.60 -1.42
N ILE A 15 -0.62 6.65 -2.17
CA ILE A 15 0.83 6.56 -2.41
C ILE A 15 1.08 6.66 -3.92
N LEU A 16 1.88 7.65 -4.31
CA LEU A 16 2.28 7.87 -5.70
C LEU A 16 3.62 7.19 -5.96
N VAL A 17 3.66 6.28 -6.93
CA VAL A 17 4.86 5.51 -7.27
C VAL A 17 5.22 5.74 -8.75
N HIS A 18 6.47 6.14 -8.98
CA HIS A 18 6.98 6.37 -10.34
C HIS A 18 8.25 5.54 -10.64
N ARG A 19 9.22 5.51 -9.71
CA ARG A 19 10.52 4.80 -9.85
C ARG A 19 10.87 4.06 -8.56
N PHE A 20 11.86 3.17 -8.66
CA PHE A 20 12.47 2.43 -7.54
C PHE A 20 11.48 1.49 -6.81
N PRO A 21 11.04 0.39 -7.45
CA PRO A 21 10.07 -0.55 -6.86
C PRO A 21 10.51 -1.08 -5.50
N GLU A 22 11.80 -1.38 -5.32
CA GLU A 22 12.32 -1.88 -4.03
C GLU A 22 12.18 -0.87 -2.88
N GLN A 23 12.31 0.43 -3.17
CA GLN A 23 12.09 1.46 -2.15
C GLN A 23 10.60 1.55 -1.77
N PHE A 24 9.72 1.47 -2.76
CA PHE A 24 8.28 1.39 -2.52
C PHE A 24 7.92 0.16 -1.67
N LYS A 25 8.38 -1.03 -2.04
CA LYS A 25 8.14 -2.27 -1.30
C LYS A 25 8.61 -2.17 0.15
N ARG A 26 9.79 -1.60 0.38
CA ARG A 26 10.33 -1.39 1.73
C ARG A 26 9.46 -0.44 2.55
N LEU A 27 9.02 0.68 1.96
CA LEU A 27 8.12 1.63 2.63
C LEU A 27 6.76 0.99 2.92
N PHE A 28 6.18 0.32 1.93
CA PHE A 28 4.86 -0.29 2.04
C PHE A 28 4.81 -1.32 3.17
N LYS A 29 5.81 -2.21 3.25
CA LYS A 29 5.93 -3.19 4.35
C LYS A 29 6.02 -2.52 5.73
N ALA A 30 6.67 -1.36 5.83
CA ALA A 30 6.77 -0.63 7.09
C ALA A 30 5.47 0.09 7.49
N LEU A 31 4.64 0.45 6.51
CA LEU A 31 3.34 1.11 6.73
C LEU A 31 2.17 0.13 6.89
N TYR A 32 2.34 -1.12 6.45
CA TYR A 32 1.22 -2.05 6.30
C TYR A 32 0.57 -2.40 7.64
N ASN A 33 -0.74 -2.21 7.69
CA ASN A 33 -1.63 -2.69 8.74
C ASN A 33 -2.90 -3.24 8.03
N PRO A 34 -3.37 -4.46 8.37
CA PRO A 34 -4.59 -5.04 7.80
C PRO A 34 -5.85 -4.18 7.93
N GLU A 35 -5.91 -3.31 8.94
CA GLU A 35 -7.08 -2.45 9.22
C GLU A 35 -7.09 -1.14 8.42
N ASN A 36 -5.96 -0.80 7.79
CA ASN A 36 -5.83 0.40 6.96
C ASN A 36 -6.15 0.10 5.50
N HIS A 37 -6.33 1.15 4.69
CA HIS A 37 -6.53 1.02 3.26
C HIS A 37 -5.43 1.73 2.48
N TYR A 38 -5.05 1.18 1.33
CA TYR A 38 -3.94 1.69 0.53
C TYR A 38 -4.36 1.81 -0.93
N LEU A 39 -4.31 3.04 -1.46
CA LEU A 39 -4.48 3.30 -2.89
C LEU A 39 -3.11 3.67 -3.48
N ILE A 40 -2.63 2.87 -4.41
CA ILE A 40 -1.32 3.01 -5.03
C ILE A 40 -1.52 3.53 -6.44
N HIS A 41 -1.10 4.76 -6.70
CA HIS A 41 -1.07 5.27 -8.06
C HIS A 41 0.27 4.91 -8.72
N LEU A 42 0.21 4.18 -9.82
CA LEU A 42 1.37 3.90 -10.66
C LEU A 42 1.39 4.88 -11.83
N ASP A 43 2.42 5.72 -11.90
CA ASP A 43 2.54 6.71 -12.97
C ASP A 43 2.57 6.00 -14.35
N LYS A 44 1.84 6.52 -15.33
CA LYS A 44 1.76 5.94 -16.69
C LYS A 44 3.10 5.86 -17.42
N LYS A 45 4.10 6.63 -16.97
CA LYS A 45 5.48 6.63 -17.49
C LYS A 45 6.34 5.54 -16.85
N THR A 46 5.82 4.79 -15.88
CA THR A 46 6.50 3.66 -15.27
C THR A 46 6.61 2.53 -16.29
N GLY A 47 7.80 1.97 -16.45
CA GLY A 47 8.02 0.88 -17.41
C GLY A 47 7.21 -0.37 -17.05
N ILE A 48 6.78 -1.13 -18.06
CA ILE A 48 5.92 -2.32 -17.91
C ILE A 48 6.47 -3.29 -16.84
N GLY A 49 7.79 -3.50 -16.81
CA GLY A 49 8.42 -4.40 -15.82
C GLY A 49 8.27 -3.93 -14.37
N ILE A 50 8.25 -2.62 -14.11
CA ILE A 50 8.02 -2.09 -12.76
C ILE A 50 6.55 -2.20 -12.37
N TYR A 51 5.64 -2.00 -13.34
CA TYR A 51 4.20 -2.13 -13.10
C TYR A 51 3.84 -3.56 -12.67
N GLU A 52 4.25 -4.58 -13.44
CA GLU A 52 3.97 -5.98 -13.10
C GLU A 52 4.65 -6.39 -11.80
N ASP A 53 5.91 -5.98 -11.57
CA ASP A 53 6.63 -6.26 -10.32
C ASP A 53 5.91 -5.69 -9.07
N ILE A 54 5.37 -4.46 -9.15
CA ILE A 54 4.60 -3.88 -8.06
C ILE A 54 3.24 -4.57 -7.92
N LYS A 55 2.56 -4.86 -9.03
CA LYS A 55 1.27 -5.52 -9.02
C LYS A 55 1.34 -6.92 -8.40
N ASP A 56 2.34 -7.72 -8.80
CA ASP A 56 2.60 -9.04 -8.23
C ASP A 56 2.95 -8.94 -6.74
N PHE A 57 3.77 -7.96 -6.35
CA PHE A 57 4.04 -7.72 -4.94
C PHE A 57 2.76 -7.40 -4.13
N LEU A 58 1.82 -6.65 -4.70
CA LEU A 58 0.61 -6.22 -4.02
C LEU A 58 -0.47 -7.30 -3.89
N THR A 59 -0.36 -8.44 -4.58
CA THR A 59 -1.36 -9.53 -4.48
C THR A 59 -1.44 -10.14 -3.08
N ASP A 60 -0.37 -10.03 -2.30
CA ASP A 60 -0.30 -10.53 -0.92
C ASP A 60 -1.03 -9.61 0.08
N PHE A 61 -1.55 -8.47 -0.36
CA PHE A 61 -2.10 -7.41 0.50
C PHE A 61 -3.54 -7.04 0.10
N PRO A 62 -4.57 -7.75 0.61
CA PRO A 62 -5.95 -7.69 0.11
C PRO A 62 -6.66 -6.34 0.30
N ASN A 63 -6.17 -5.48 1.20
CA ASN A 63 -6.66 -4.13 1.48
C ASN A 63 -5.95 -3.04 0.66
N THR A 64 -5.33 -3.43 -0.46
CA THR A 64 -4.58 -2.54 -1.36
C THR A 64 -5.18 -2.50 -2.76
N TYR A 65 -5.19 -1.32 -3.35
CA TYR A 65 -5.78 -1.04 -4.66
C TYR A 65 -4.78 -0.28 -5.54
N ILE A 66 -4.82 -0.51 -6.85
CA ILE A 66 -3.96 0.17 -7.83
C ILE A 66 -4.82 1.11 -8.68
N LEU A 67 -4.34 2.34 -8.90
CA LEU A 67 -4.91 3.36 -9.79
C LEU A 67 -4.03 3.61 -11.02
#